data_AF-A0A950A4R5-F1
#
_entry.id   AF-A0A950A4R5-F1
#
_cell.length_a   1.000
_cell.length_b   1.000
_cell.length_c   1.000
_cell.angle_alpha   90.00
_cell.angle_beta   90.00
_cell.angle_gamma   90.00
#
_symmetry.space_group_name_H-M   'P 1'
#
loop_
_entity.id
_entity.type
_entity.pdbx_description
1 polymer ?
#
loop_
_entity_poly.entity_id
_entity_poly.type
_entity_poly.pdbx_seq_one_letter_code
_entity_poly.pdbx_strand_id
1 'polypeptide(L)'
;MEGIRVVTVLTDIDSVTTDLLLPLLHDATEGRERAILSLQCCEYCDSHGLAMLIAFSRSFDGRCVLTPSPQLRRLFEVTGLDKVLPLGWSVADALQKLLDEARD
;
A
#
# COMPACT_ATOMS: atom_id res chain seq x y z
N MET A 1 15.62 -9.42 -10.09
CA MET A 1 14.52 -8.66 -9.44
C MET A 1 13.44 -9.62 -8.95
N GLU A 2 13.83 -10.80 -8.46
CA GLU A 2 12.91 -11.75 -7.85
C GLU A 2 12.69 -11.34 -6.39
N GLY A 3 11.45 -11.37 -5.91
CA GLY A 3 11.13 -11.20 -4.49
C GLY A 3 10.23 -10.01 -4.12
N ILE A 4 10.15 -8.96 -4.96
CA ILE A 4 9.27 -7.81 -4.69
C ILE A 4 7.98 -7.94 -5.51
N ARG A 5 6.83 -7.90 -4.84
CA ARG A 5 5.51 -7.94 -5.47
C ARG A 5 4.93 -6.54 -5.62
N VAL A 6 4.56 -6.15 -6.83
CA VAL A 6 3.81 -4.90 -7.06
C VAL A 6 2.34 -5.23 -7.28
N VAL A 7 1.47 -4.61 -6.50
CA VAL A 7 0.01 -4.73 -6.63
C VAL A 7 -0.56 -3.34 -6.90
N THR A 8 -1.34 -3.18 -7.95
CA THR A 8 -1.94 -1.90 -8.32
C THR A 8 -3.44 -1.95 -8.10
N VAL A 9 -3.96 -1.00 -7.32
CA VAL A 9 -5.40 -0.79 -7.14
C VAL A 9 -5.87 0.21 -8.17
N LEU A 10 -6.84 -0.21 -8.99
CA LEU A 10 -7.38 0.55 -10.14
C LEU A 10 -8.76 1.15 -9.86
N THR A 11 -9.20 1.15 -8.60
CA THR A 11 -10.51 1.62 -8.16
C THR A 11 -10.35 2.45 -6.89
N ASP A 12 -11.37 3.23 -6.58
CA ASP A 12 -11.52 3.84 -5.27
C ASP A 12 -11.72 2.80 -4.17
N ILE A 13 -11.34 3.16 -2.95
CA ILE A 13 -11.43 2.29 -1.77
C ILE A 13 -12.48 2.86 -0.82
N ASP A 14 -13.54 2.11 -0.61
CA ASP A 14 -14.66 2.47 0.24
C ASP A 14 -15.18 1.25 0.98
N SER A 15 -16.22 1.43 1.80
CA SER A 15 -16.90 0.31 2.48
C SER A 15 -17.36 -0.83 1.55
N VAL A 16 -17.66 -0.58 0.28
CA VAL A 16 -18.16 -1.60 -0.66
C VAL A 16 -17.01 -2.42 -1.24
N THR A 17 -15.92 -1.75 -1.61
CA THR A 17 -14.76 -2.35 -2.27
C THR A 17 -13.78 -2.98 -1.28
N THR A 18 -13.73 -2.48 -0.04
CA THR A 18 -12.82 -2.95 1.02
C THR A 18 -12.90 -4.45 1.26
N ASP A 19 -14.12 -5.00 1.38
CA ASP A 19 -14.33 -6.42 1.67
C ASP A 19 -13.83 -7.34 0.53
N LEU A 20 -13.82 -6.82 -0.70
CA LEU A 20 -13.31 -7.52 -1.87
C LEU A 20 -11.79 -7.36 -2.02
N LEU A 21 -11.25 -6.18 -1.73
CA LEU A 21 -9.84 -5.88 -1.95
C LEU A 21 -8.93 -6.57 -0.93
N LEU A 22 -9.31 -6.61 0.34
CA LEU A 22 -8.42 -7.12 1.39
C LEU A 22 -7.98 -8.58 1.17
N PRO A 23 -8.88 -9.55 0.88
CA PRO A 23 -8.48 -10.92 0.55
C PRO A 23 -7.59 -10.98 -0.70
N LEU A 24 -7.90 -10.20 -1.74
CA LEU A 24 -7.11 -10.16 -2.96
C LEU A 24 -5.69 -9.61 -2.72
N LEU A 25 -5.53 -8.65 -1.82
CA LEU A 25 -4.22 -8.14 -1.42
C LEU A 25 -3.41 -9.20 -0.68
N HIS A 26 -4.05 -9.96 0.21
CA HIS A 26 -3.43 -11.10 0.88
C HIS A 26 -2.97 -12.17 -0.10
N ASP A 27 -3.86 -12.65 -0.97
CA ASP A 27 -3.54 -13.66 -1.97
C ASP A 27 -2.43 -13.18 -2.92
N ALA A 28 -2.49 -11.91 -3.35
CA ALA A 28 -1.49 -11.35 -4.24
C ALA A 28 -0.10 -11.24 -3.61
N THR A 29 -0.01 -11.16 -2.28
CA THR A 29 1.23 -11.00 -1.51
C THR A 29 1.64 -12.23 -0.71
N GLU A 30 0.90 -13.34 -0.83
CA GLU A 30 1.21 -14.59 -0.16
C GLU A 30 2.62 -15.08 -0.51
N GLY A 31 3.37 -15.48 0.52
CA GLY A 31 4.76 -15.94 0.40
C GLY A 31 5.75 -14.85 -0.05
N ARG A 32 5.38 -13.56 0.05
CA ARG A 32 6.26 -12.43 -0.28
C ARG A 32 6.73 -11.75 0.98
N GLU A 33 8.01 -11.44 1.02
CA GLU A 33 8.62 -10.65 2.10
C GLU A 33 8.59 -9.14 1.81
N ARG A 34 8.34 -8.76 0.56
CA ARG A 34 8.36 -7.36 0.12
C ARG A 34 7.26 -7.08 -0.89
N ALA A 35 6.51 -6.01 -0.65
CA ALA A 35 5.42 -5.59 -1.50
C ALA A 35 5.41 -4.07 -1.74
N ILE A 36 4.89 -3.68 -2.90
CA ILE A 36 4.54 -2.30 -3.22
C ILE A 36 3.06 -2.27 -3.56
N LEU A 37 2.29 -1.47 -2.82
CA LEU A 37 0.87 -1.25 -3.07
C LEU A 37 0.69 0.10 -3.76
N SER A 38 0.45 0.05 -5.07
CA SER A 38 0.22 1.25 -5.89
C SER A 38 -1.23 1.69 -5.83
N LEU A 39 -1.46 2.87 -5.26
CA LEU A 39 -2.76 3.53 -5.15
C LEU A 39 -2.81 4.78 -6.05
N GLN A 40 -1.97 4.85 -7.08
CA GLN A 40 -1.88 6.00 -7.99
C GLN A 40 -3.17 6.25 -8.79
N CYS A 41 -3.96 5.20 -9.04
CA CYS A 41 -5.23 5.27 -9.76
C CYS A 41 -6.45 5.38 -8.82
N CYS A 42 -6.21 5.46 -7.51
CA CYS A 42 -7.24 5.59 -6.49
C CYS A 42 -7.34 7.06 -6.08
N GLU A 43 -8.49 7.69 -6.31
CA GLU A 43 -8.70 9.11 -6.03
C GLU A 43 -9.46 9.32 -4.72
N TYR A 44 -10.19 8.30 -4.27
CA TYR A 44 -11.00 8.33 -3.07
C TYR A 44 -10.70 7.15 -2.13
N CYS A 45 -10.56 7.47 -0.84
CA CYS A 45 -10.45 6.49 0.23
C CYS A 45 -11.24 6.98 1.45
N ASP A 46 -12.24 6.22 1.88
CA ASP A 46 -13.00 6.51 3.10
C ASP A 46 -12.32 5.93 4.36
N SER A 47 -12.96 6.09 5.53
CA SER A 47 -12.42 5.55 6.78
C SER A 47 -12.29 4.02 6.81
N HIS A 48 -13.13 3.29 6.06
CA HIS A 48 -13.04 1.83 5.95
C HIS A 48 -11.84 1.45 5.11
N GLY A 49 -11.61 2.15 4.00
CA GLY A 49 -10.42 1.98 3.17
C GLY A 49 -9.14 2.25 3.94
N LEU A 50 -9.09 3.33 4.73
CA LEU A 50 -7.96 3.61 5.60
C LEU A 50 -7.73 2.51 6.64
N ALA A 51 -8.79 2.03 7.29
CA ALA A 51 -8.72 0.93 8.26
C ALA A 51 -8.22 -0.36 7.60
N MET A 52 -8.66 -0.66 6.37
CA MET A 52 -8.21 -1.81 5.59
C MET A 52 -6.73 -1.72 5.27
N LEU A 53 -6.22 -0.57 4.81
CA LEU A 53 -4.79 -0.39 4.52
C LEU A 53 -3.92 -0.60 5.77
N ILE A 54 -4.39 -0.13 6.93
CA ILE A 54 -3.71 -0.36 8.22
C ILE A 54 -3.77 -1.84 8.60
N ALA A 55 -4.93 -2.48 8.46
CA ALA A 55 -5.11 -3.90 8.77
C ALA A 55 -4.16 -4.76 7.91
N PHE A 56 -4.17 -4.54 6.59
CA PHE A 56 -3.28 -5.20 5.65
C PHE A 56 -1.81 -5.01 6.04
N SER A 57 -1.38 -3.76 6.28
CA SER A 57 0.00 -3.46 6.67
C SER A 57 0.42 -4.10 7.99
N ARG A 58 -0.49 -4.36 8.91
CA ARG A 58 -0.21 -5.04 10.19
C ARG A 58 -0.17 -6.55 10.06
N SER A 59 -0.96 -7.10 9.15
CA SER A 59 -1.05 -8.54 8.90
C SER A 59 -0.01 -9.06 7.91
N PHE A 60 0.63 -8.17 7.15
CA PHE A 60 1.70 -8.53 6.24
C PHE A 60 3.01 -8.64 7.03
N ASP A 61 3.53 -9.86 7.15
CA ASP A 61 4.78 -10.13 7.89
C ASP A 61 6.02 -9.49 7.22
N GLY A 62 5.89 -9.12 5.95
CA GLY A 62 6.93 -8.46 5.18
C GLY A 62 6.91 -6.94 5.23
N ARG A 63 7.73 -6.33 4.37
CA ARG A 63 7.78 -4.87 4.18
C ARG A 63 6.88 -4.45 3.03
N CYS A 64 5.87 -3.62 3.32
CA CYS A 64 5.01 -3.03 2.30
C CYS A 64 5.22 -1.52 2.21
N VAL A 65 5.41 -1.00 0.99
CA VAL A 65 5.44 0.45 0.72
C VAL A 65 4.25 0.84 -0.14
N LEU A 66 3.47 1.83 0.31
CA LEU A 66 2.31 2.34 -0.42
C LEU A 66 2.72 3.51 -1.31
N THR A 67 2.18 3.60 -2.53
CA THR A 67 2.37 4.77 -3.41
C THR A 67 1.04 5.47 -3.67
N PRO A 68 0.62 6.41 -2.78
CA PRO A 68 -0.67 7.09 -2.90
C PRO A 68 -0.70 8.07 -4.07
N SER A 69 -1.88 8.23 -4.70
CA SER A 69 -2.16 9.38 -5.56
C SER A 69 -1.97 10.71 -4.78
N PRO A 70 -1.83 11.86 -5.45
CA PRO A 70 -1.70 13.15 -4.76
C PRO A 70 -2.83 13.45 -3.78
N GLN A 71 -4.07 13.08 -4.12
CA GLN A 71 -5.23 13.26 -3.25
C GLN A 71 -5.14 12.39 -2.00
N LEU A 72 -4.87 11.09 -2.17
CA LEU A 72 -4.71 10.17 -1.04
C LEU A 72 -3.51 10.50 -0.18
N ARG A 73 -2.44 11.03 -0.77
CA ARG A 73 -1.27 11.48 0.00
C ARG A 73 -1.65 12.59 0.95
N ARG A 74 -2.41 13.58 0.47
CA ARG A 74 -2.91 14.65 1.33
C ARG A 74 -3.82 14.12 2.44
N LEU A 75 -4.68 13.15 2.12
CA LEU A 75 -5.51 12.48 3.12
C LEU A 75 -4.64 11.83 4.19
N PHE A 76 -3.62 11.07 3.81
CA PHE A 76 -2.72 10.38 4.75
C PHE A 76 -1.96 11.35 5.65
N GLU A 77 -1.47 12.47 5.10
CA GLU A 77 -0.80 13.53 5.88
C GLU A 77 -1.75 14.15 6.91
N VAL A 78 -2.99 14.47 6.52
CA VAL A 78 -3.97 15.10 7.42
C VAL A 78 -4.41 14.13 8.52
N THR A 79 -4.53 12.84 8.21
CA THR A 79 -4.89 11.81 9.19
C THR A 79 -3.68 11.29 9.99
N GLY A 80 -2.46 11.70 9.65
CA GLY A 80 -1.22 11.22 10.28
C GLY A 80 -0.83 9.78 9.93
N LEU A 81 -1.42 9.21 8.87
CA LEU A 81 -1.12 7.85 8.43
C LEU A 81 0.23 7.74 7.72
N ASP A 82 0.75 8.84 7.20
CA ASP A 82 2.11 8.96 6.69
C ASP A 82 3.19 8.62 7.73
N LYS A 83 2.86 8.68 9.02
CA LYS A 83 3.73 8.31 10.14
C LYS A 83 3.64 6.83 10.52
N VAL A 84 2.63 6.13 10.03
CA VAL A 84 2.32 4.74 10.38
C VAL A 84 2.62 3.81 9.21
N LEU A 85 2.31 4.24 7.98
CA LEU A 85 2.46 3.46 6.77
C LEU A 85 3.70 3.94 5.99
N PRO A 86 4.59 3.04 5.53
CA PRO A 86 5.69 3.43 4.66
C PRO A 86 5.16 3.95 3.32
N LEU A 87 5.48 5.19 2.96
CA LEU A 87 5.02 5.83 1.73
C LEU A 87 6.14 6.05 0.72
N GLY A 88 5.85 5.78 -0.56
CA GLY A 88 6.65 6.11 -1.73
C GLY A 88 6.00 7.17 -2.62
N TRP A 89 6.80 7.92 -3.36
CA TRP A 89 6.31 8.90 -4.34
C TRP A 89 5.83 8.26 -5.64
N SER A 90 6.44 7.14 -6.01
CA SER A 90 6.13 6.36 -7.20
C SER A 90 6.52 4.91 -6.96
N VAL A 91 6.13 4.00 -7.86
CA VAL A 91 6.58 2.60 -7.79
C VAL A 91 8.10 2.50 -7.88
N ALA A 92 8.75 3.37 -8.67
CA ALA A 92 10.21 3.41 -8.78
C ALA A 92 10.88 3.87 -7.48
N ASP A 93 10.35 4.91 -6.82
CA ASP A 93 10.82 5.37 -5.51
C ASP A 93 10.63 4.30 -4.43
N ALA A 94 9.46 3.66 -4.40
CA ALA A 94 9.18 2.57 -3.47
C ALA A 94 10.10 1.35 -3.69
N LEU A 95 10.38 1.03 -4.95
CA LEU A 95 11.32 -0.02 -5.30
C LEU A 95 12.72 0.30 -4.80
N GLN A 96 13.19 1.53 -5.01
CA GLN A 96 14.51 1.95 -4.54
C GLN A 96 14.62 1.85 -3.01
N LYS A 97 13.60 2.31 -2.27
CA LYS A 97 13.54 2.17 -0.81
C LYS A 97 13.66 0.72 -0.34
N LEU A 98 12.92 -0.19 -0.97
CA LEU A 98 12.96 -1.62 -0.65
C LEU A 98 14.30 -2.29 -1.02
N LEU A 99 15.05 -1.71 -1.96
CA LEU A 99 16.37 -2.21 -2.36
C LEU A 99 17.48 -1.66 -1.46
N ASP A 100 17.36 -0.41 -1.01
CA ASP A 100 18.33 0.21 -0.11
C ASP A 100 18.28 -0.46 1.28
N GLU A 101 17.07 -0.71 1.80
CA GLU A 101 16.86 -1.46 3.06
C GLU A 101 17.37 -2.91 3.00
N ALA A 102 17.59 -3.48 1.81
CA ALA A 102 18.08 -4.85 1.64
C ALA A 102 19.59 -4.98 1.82
N ARG A 103 20.30 -3.85 1.83
CA ARG A 103 21.77 -3.79 1.84
C ARG A 103 22.35 -3.49 3.22
N ASP A 104 21.50 -3.08 4.15
CA ASP A 104 21.81 -2.92 5.58
C ASP A 104 21.54 -4.23 6.35
#